data_AF-A0A0X3NSC3-F1
#
_entry.id   AF-A0A0X3NSC3-F1
#
_cell.length_a   1.000
_cell.length_b   1.000
_cell.length_c   1.000
_cell.angle_alpha   90.00
_cell.angle_beta   90.00
_cell.angle_gamma   90.00
#
_symmetry.space_group_name_H-M   'P 1'
#
loop_
_entity.id
_entity.type
_entity.pdbx_description
1 polymer ?
#
loop_
_entity_poly.entity_id
_entity_poly.type
_entity_poly.pdbx_seq_one_letter_code
_entity_poly.pdbx_strand_id
1 'polypeptide(L)'
;MRLSSLKPQGFLSNGCFSAVWSAKCGEAKELGARYDLAVKVLYNFYAANSEGEDIVAAGSPHFTDGHKISSIPVHWHLLNKQVKRECGLRPAAYHPNIVPVWKKFFDRAPPAPKPVGTSSASEVSSIQSWQKADQFREGFGGRPVTCYLVMPKFDATLDDMLYYKWSPSITTSTALQSSSPRHSSSSSSIAFSPDYCLPVEEAVPLLAQIFEAIAELELSGVAHRDLKPSNVLIRSRFSRPNITGALNDDELELANCRLQAALTDFGCAIETGRGQEKTLSSTDLISHSGNTILWPPEVAEHFASHTGGLNPEKYSRADLWSAATIAYQVFG
;
A
#
# COMPACT_ATOMS: atom_id res chain seq x y z
N MET A 1 -9.45 -3.10 18.58
CA MET A 1 -10.32 -3.02 17.38
C MET A 1 -10.59 -4.43 16.90
N ARG A 2 -11.82 -4.71 16.45
CA ARG A 2 -12.26 -6.01 15.94
C ARG A 2 -12.94 -5.84 14.60
N LEU A 3 -13.07 -6.90 13.82
CA LEU A 3 -13.76 -6.88 12.52
C LEU A 3 -15.18 -6.30 12.64
N SER A 4 -15.91 -6.65 13.70
CA SER A 4 -17.27 -6.16 13.96
C SER A 4 -17.38 -4.63 14.13
N SER A 5 -16.26 -3.95 14.44
CA SER A 5 -16.22 -2.49 14.56
C SER A 5 -16.04 -1.77 13.20
N LEU A 6 -15.73 -2.51 12.13
CA LEU A 6 -15.54 -1.99 10.78
C LEU A 6 -16.80 -2.17 9.94
N LYS A 7 -17.19 -1.10 9.26
CA LYS A 7 -18.30 -1.07 8.29
C LYS A 7 -17.72 -0.91 6.89
N PRO A 8 -17.53 -1.99 6.12
CA PRO A 8 -16.99 -1.90 4.76
C PRO A 8 -17.91 -1.03 3.89
N GLN A 9 -17.33 -0.23 3.00
CA GLN A 9 -18.02 0.68 2.08
C GLN A 9 -17.87 0.25 0.63
N GLY A 10 -16.70 -0.27 0.24
CA GLY A 10 -16.44 -0.72 -1.13
C GLY A 10 -15.04 -1.30 -1.29
N PHE A 11 -14.86 -2.17 -2.27
CA PHE A 11 -13.55 -2.71 -2.65
C PHE A 11 -12.68 -1.62 -3.31
N LEU A 12 -11.41 -1.55 -2.95
CA LEU A 12 -10.46 -0.58 -3.51
C LEU A 12 -9.48 -1.26 -4.47
N SER A 13 -8.74 -2.25 -4.00
CA SER A 13 -7.70 -2.91 -4.79
C SER A 13 -7.31 -4.27 -4.20
N ASN A 14 -6.53 -5.04 -4.95
CA ASN A 14 -5.84 -6.22 -4.47
C ASN A 14 -4.43 -6.31 -5.05
N GLY A 15 -3.52 -6.90 -4.29
CA GLY A 15 -2.18 -7.25 -4.72
C GLY A 15 -1.95 -8.76 -4.57
N CYS A 16 -0.70 -9.20 -4.68
CA CYS A 16 -0.34 -10.61 -4.51
C CYS A 16 -0.57 -11.14 -3.08
N PHE A 17 -0.53 -10.27 -2.08
CA PHE A 17 -0.51 -10.66 -0.65
C PHE A 17 -1.68 -10.11 0.17
N SER A 18 -2.57 -9.33 -0.44
CA SER A 18 -3.69 -8.72 0.28
C SER A 18 -4.78 -8.20 -0.64
N ALA A 19 -5.94 -7.95 -0.05
CA ALA A 19 -6.99 -7.13 -0.64
C ALA A 19 -7.31 -5.93 0.27
N VAL A 20 -7.78 -4.83 -0.32
CA VAL A 20 -8.00 -3.55 0.35
C VAL A 20 -9.43 -3.08 0.12
N TRP A 21 -10.09 -2.66 1.19
CA TRP A 21 -11.43 -2.09 1.16
C TRP A 21 -11.46 -0.73 1.82
N SER A 22 -12.36 0.12 1.35
CA SER A 22 -12.79 1.30 2.10
C SER A 22 -13.72 0.87 3.22
N ALA A 23 -13.61 1.50 4.39
CA ALA A 23 -14.46 1.21 5.54
C ALA A 23 -14.69 2.46 6.41
N LYS A 24 -15.68 2.39 7.29
CA LYS A 24 -15.86 3.32 8.41
C LYS A 24 -15.76 2.57 9.73
N CYS A 25 -15.34 3.24 10.80
CA CYS A 25 -15.34 2.64 12.14
C CYS A 25 -16.59 3.09 12.94
N GLY A 26 -17.27 2.15 13.59
CA GLY A 26 -18.45 2.43 14.43
C GLY A 26 -18.11 3.12 15.77
N GLU A 27 -16.89 2.96 16.29
CA GLU A 27 -16.43 3.50 17.58
C GLU A 27 -15.74 4.87 17.40
N ALA A 28 -16.36 5.77 16.62
CA ALA A 28 -15.79 7.02 16.15
C ALA A 28 -15.45 8.08 17.24
N LYS A 29 -15.49 7.74 18.53
CA LYS A 29 -15.12 8.66 19.62
C LYS A 29 -13.62 8.67 19.97
N GLU A 30 -12.85 7.63 19.63
CA GLU A 30 -11.40 7.57 19.96
C GLU A 30 -10.45 8.05 18.85
N LEU A 31 -10.94 8.27 17.61
CA LEU A 31 -10.09 8.52 16.43
C LEU A 31 -10.40 9.80 15.65
N GLY A 32 -11.25 10.70 16.19
CA GLY A 32 -11.64 11.94 15.51
C GLY A 32 -12.68 11.73 14.40
N ALA A 33 -13.60 12.67 14.26
CA ALA A 33 -14.74 12.56 13.36
C ALA A 33 -14.33 12.70 11.89
N ARG A 34 -14.78 11.76 11.03
CA ARG A 34 -14.70 11.71 9.54
C ARG A 34 -13.56 10.92 8.88
N TYR A 35 -13.07 9.82 9.45
CA TYR A 35 -12.11 9.01 8.69
C TYR A 35 -12.80 7.91 7.90
N ASP A 36 -12.98 8.17 6.60
CA ASP A 36 -12.97 7.07 5.64
C ASP A 36 -11.62 6.35 5.77
N LEU A 37 -11.69 5.06 6.00
CA LEU A 37 -10.55 4.19 6.25
C LEU A 37 -10.22 3.38 5.01
N ALA A 38 -8.95 3.05 4.83
CA ALA A 38 -8.52 1.93 4.00
C ALA A 38 -8.16 0.76 4.94
N VAL A 39 -8.73 -0.40 4.68
CA VAL A 39 -8.49 -1.62 5.45
C VAL A 39 -7.87 -2.65 4.52
N LYS A 40 -6.58 -2.92 4.72
CA LYS A 40 -5.82 -3.96 4.02
C LYS A 40 -5.93 -5.25 4.82
N VAL A 41 -6.42 -6.30 4.17
CA VAL A 41 -6.57 -7.63 4.75
C VAL A 41 -5.56 -8.54 4.07
N LEU A 42 -4.64 -9.08 4.85
CA LEU A 42 -3.59 -9.95 4.32
C LEU A 42 -4.15 -11.31 3.94
N TYR A 43 -3.60 -11.90 2.89
CA TYR A 43 -3.92 -13.25 2.51
C TYR A 43 -3.19 -14.26 3.39
N ASN A 44 -3.83 -15.40 3.56
CA ASN A 44 -3.34 -16.61 4.19
C ASN A 44 -3.04 -17.72 3.16
N PHE A 45 -2.85 -17.36 1.87
CA PHE A 45 -2.61 -18.28 0.73
C PHE A 45 -1.64 -19.41 1.03
N TYR A 46 -0.61 -19.13 1.82
CA TYR A 46 0.41 -20.11 2.11
C TYR A 46 -0.09 -21.32 2.88
N ALA A 47 -1.29 -21.25 3.46
CA ALA A 47 -1.82 -22.21 4.41
C ALA A 47 -2.74 -23.30 3.84
N ALA A 48 -2.94 -23.32 2.52
CA ALA A 48 -3.88 -24.19 1.83
C ALA A 48 -3.29 -25.54 1.36
N ASN A 49 -1.99 -25.82 1.58
CA ASN A 49 -1.38 -27.09 1.18
C ASN A 49 -1.07 -27.98 2.39
N SER A 50 -2.11 -28.49 3.03
CA SER A 50 -2.07 -29.80 3.68
C SER A 50 -3.50 -30.31 3.74
N GLU A 51 -3.88 -31.08 2.72
CA GLU A 51 -5.06 -31.93 2.85
C GLU A 51 -4.84 -32.86 4.06
N GLY A 52 -5.81 -32.89 4.99
CA GLY A 52 -6.05 -34.08 5.81
C GLY A 52 -5.44 -34.17 7.22
N GLU A 53 -5.44 -33.11 8.04
CA GLU A 53 -5.36 -33.34 9.50
C GLU A 53 -6.47 -32.60 10.24
N ASP A 54 -7.44 -33.39 10.72
CA ASP A 54 -8.53 -32.97 11.61
C ASP A 54 -7.97 -32.31 12.87
N ILE A 55 -8.23 -31.02 13.02
CA ILE A 55 -7.95 -30.28 14.26
C ILE A 55 -9.02 -30.69 15.28
N VAL A 56 -8.71 -31.70 16.09
CA VAL A 56 -9.47 -31.98 17.31
C VAL A 56 -9.25 -30.82 18.27
N ALA A 57 -10.32 -30.08 18.56
CA ALA A 57 -10.33 -29.01 19.55
C ALA A 57 -9.97 -29.57 20.93
N ALA A 58 -8.85 -29.09 21.49
CA ALA A 58 -8.34 -29.52 22.79
C ALA A 58 -9.32 -29.14 23.92
N GLY A 59 -9.80 -30.16 24.63
CA GLY A 59 -10.47 -30.03 25.91
C GLY A 59 -10.08 -31.20 26.82
N SER A 60 -9.24 -30.89 27.82
CA SER A 60 -9.12 -31.51 29.17
C SER A 60 -7.66 -31.82 29.57
N PRO A 61 -7.30 -31.66 30.87
CA PRO A 61 -5.92 -31.53 31.32
C PRO A 61 -5.40 -32.82 31.95
N HIS A 62 -4.28 -33.33 31.44
CA HIS A 62 -3.25 -34.02 32.20
C HIS A 62 -2.13 -34.33 31.21
N PHE A 63 -0.95 -33.74 31.38
CA PHE A 63 0.32 -34.45 31.43
C PHE A 63 1.47 -33.48 31.66
N THR A 64 2.40 -33.99 32.44
CA THR A 64 3.63 -33.43 32.98
C THR A 64 4.70 -33.12 31.93
N ASP A 65 5.51 -32.13 32.28
CA ASP A 65 6.91 -31.81 31.92
C ASP A 65 7.59 -32.53 30.72
N GLY A 66 8.26 -31.72 29.88
CA GLY A 66 9.13 -32.19 28.80
C GLY A 66 9.03 -31.35 27.53
N HIS A 67 9.96 -30.42 27.36
CA HIS A 67 10.26 -29.64 26.15
C HIS A 67 9.66 -30.15 24.83
N LYS A 68 8.60 -29.50 24.36
CA LYS A 68 8.24 -29.44 22.93
C LYS A 68 8.07 -27.97 22.56
N ILE A 69 9.07 -27.40 21.91
CA ILE A 69 8.89 -26.17 21.14
C ILE A 69 7.90 -26.55 20.03
N SER A 70 6.63 -26.27 20.24
CA SER A 70 5.57 -26.50 19.27
C SER A 70 5.96 -25.80 17.98
N SER A 71 6.18 -26.56 16.91
CA SER A 71 6.47 -26.01 15.59
C SER A 71 5.30 -25.11 15.20
N ILE A 72 5.55 -23.80 15.18
CA ILE A 72 4.61 -22.84 14.61
C ILE A 72 4.36 -23.30 13.17
N PRO A 73 3.11 -23.53 12.74
CA PRO A 73 2.83 -23.96 11.37
C PRO A 73 3.50 -22.98 10.39
N VAL A 74 4.24 -23.50 9.40
CA VAL A 74 5.04 -22.73 8.42
C VAL A 74 4.25 -21.56 7.82
N HIS A 75 2.94 -21.72 7.68
CA HIS A 75 2.03 -20.72 7.14
C HIS A 75 1.81 -19.52 8.07
N TRP A 76 1.73 -19.75 9.39
CA TRP A 76 1.69 -18.68 10.38
C TRP A 76 3.00 -17.89 10.38
N HIS A 77 4.13 -18.57 10.14
CA HIS A 77 5.41 -17.92 9.98
C HIS A 77 5.41 -16.96 8.77
N LEU A 78 4.85 -17.37 7.62
CA LEU A 78 4.76 -16.52 6.42
C LEU A 78 3.82 -15.33 6.58
N LEU A 79 2.63 -15.50 7.19
CA LEU A 79 1.74 -14.38 7.51
C LEU A 79 2.44 -13.39 8.45
N ASN A 80 3.15 -13.87 9.47
CA ASN A 80 3.91 -12.99 10.36
C ASN A 80 5.09 -12.31 9.66
N LYS A 81 5.76 -12.97 8.70
CA LYS A 81 6.75 -12.30 7.84
C LYS A 81 6.10 -11.16 7.05
N GLN A 82 4.93 -11.38 6.44
CA GLN A 82 4.22 -10.33 5.72
C GLN A 82 3.83 -9.18 6.66
N VAL A 83 3.33 -9.49 7.86
CA VAL A 83 3.02 -8.48 8.89
C VAL A 83 4.28 -7.72 9.32
N LYS A 84 5.42 -8.40 9.49
CA LYS A 84 6.70 -7.75 9.81
C LYS A 84 7.09 -6.76 8.73
N ARG A 85 6.98 -7.13 7.45
CA ARG A 85 7.29 -6.23 6.33
C ARG A 85 6.32 -5.05 6.29
N GLU A 86 5.02 -5.31 6.35
CA GLU A 86 3.97 -4.28 6.25
C GLU A 86 3.95 -3.29 7.40
N CYS A 87 4.38 -3.70 8.61
CA CYS A 87 4.28 -2.88 9.82
C CYS A 87 5.64 -2.53 10.42
N GLY A 88 6.54 -3.50 10.54
CA GLY A 88 7.81 -3.37 11.25
C GLY A 88 8.93 -2.72 10.44
N LEU A 89 8.78 -2.62 9.11
CA LEU A 89 9.73 -1.94 8.23
C LEU A 89 9.26 -0.54 7.82
N ARG A 90 8.15 -0.05 8.37
CA ARG A 90 7.81 1.38 8.26
C ARG A 90 8.63 2.14 9.30
N PRO A 91 9.05 3.39 9.03
CA PRO A 91 9.73 4.21 10.01
C PRO A 91 8.92 4.32 11.31
N ALA A 92 9.62 4.34 12.44
CA ALA A 92 8.99 4.41 13.76
C ALA A 92 8.37 5.80 14.02
N ALA A 93 8.99 6.84 13.48
CA ALA A 93 8.46 8.20 13.49
C ALA A 93 7.40 8.37 12.39
N TYR A 94 6.39 9.19 12.67
CA TYR A 94 5.41 9.57 11.65
C TYR A 94 6.09 10.37 10.53
N HIS A 95 5.87 9.95 9.29
CA HIS A 95 6.31 10.67 8.09
C HIS A 95 5.08 11.01 7.22
N PRO A 96 4.91 12.26 6.76
CA PRO A 96 3.71 12.67 6.01
C PRO A 96 3.58 12.00 4.64
N ASN A 97 4.69 11.50 4.08
CA ASN A 97 4.73 10.85 2.77
C ASN A 97 4.94 9.33 2.87
N ILE A 98 4.67 8.73 4.03
CA ILE A 98 4.59 7.27 4.20
C ILE A 98 3.25 6.96 4.86
N VAL A 99 2.45 6.08 4.28
CA VAL A 99 1.13 5.76 4.82
C VAL A 99 1.29 5.16 6.23
N PRO A 100 0.65 5.71 7.28
CA PRO A 100 0.73 5.11 8.61
C PRO A 100 -0.21 3.91 8.72
N VAL A 101 0.19 2.90 9.49
CA VAL A 101 -0.71 1.84 9.96
C VAL A 101 -1.22 2.24 11.34
N TRP A 102 -2.45 2.74 11.43
CA TRP A 102 -3.03 3.21 12.69
C TRP A 102 -3.35 2.08 13.65
N LYS A 103 -3.90 0.97 13.14
CA LYS A 103 -4.22 -0.22 13.94
C LYS A 103 -3.92 -1.48 13.15
N LYS A 104 -3.38 -2.48 13.86
CA LYS A 104 -3.18 -3.85 13.39
C LYS A 104 -3.92 -4.80 14.34
N PHE A 105 -4.67 -5.75 13.80
CA PHE A 105 -5.28 -6.80 14.62
C PHE A 105 -5.52 -8.07 13.79
N PHE A 106 -5.64 -9.20 14.49
CA PHE A 106 -6.04 -10.47 13.89
C PHE A 106 -7.51 -10.73 14.21
N ASP A 107 -8.29 -11.11 13.22
CA ASP A 107 -9.70 -11.45 13.38
C ASP A 107 -10.13 -12.37 12.25
N ARG A 108 -11.41 -12.72 12.22
CA ARG A 108 -11.92 -13.64 11.24
C ARG A 108 -11.75 -13.13 9.81
N ALA A 109 -11.55 -14.00 8.82
CA ALA A 109 -11.51 -13.61 7.42
C ALA A 109 -12.81 -12.87 7.01
N PRO A 110 -12.74 -11.90 6.07
CA PRO A 110 -13.90 -11.11 5.70
C PRO A 110 -15.02 -12.02 5.17
N PRO A 111 -16.27 -11.89 5.66
CA PRO A 111 -17.35 -12.73 5.17
C PRO A 111 -17.69 -12.37 3.73
N ALA A 112 -17.83 -13.41 2.92
CA ALA A 112 -18.33 -13.32 1.55
C ALA A 112 -19.77 -12.76 1.51
N PRO A 113 -20.17 -12.06 0.44
CA PRO A 113 -21.57 -11.70 0.21
C PRO A 113 -22.45 -12.97 0.18
N LYS A 114 -23.58 -12.95 0.89
CA LYS A 114 -24.54 -14.05 0.83
C LYS A 114 -25.21 -14.06 -0.56
N PRO A 115 -25.35 -15.24 -1.22
CA PRO A 115 -26.10 -15.32 -2.47
C PRO A 115 -27.57 -14.96 -2.22
N VAL A 116 -28.14 -14.17 -3.13
CA VAL A 116 -29.55 -13.77 -3.13
C VAL A 116 -30.39 -15.04 -3.35
N GLY A 117 -30.90 -15.68 -2.29
CA GLY A 117 -31.80 -16.83 -2.43
C GLY A 117 -31.86 -17.83 -1.26
N THR A 118 -30.98 -17.77 -0.26
CA THR A 118 -31.00 -18.72 0.88
C THR A 118 -31.24 -17.97 2.19
N SER A 119 -32.47 -17.50 2.38
CA SER A 119 -32.95 -17.01 3.67
C SER A 119 -33.61 -18.15 4.44
N SER A 120 -32.81 -19.04 5.05
CA SER A 120 -33.28 -19.73 6.24
C SER A 120 -33.15 -18.78 7.43
N ALA A 121 -34.28 -18.52 8.07
CA ALA A 121 -34.44 -17.56 9.15
C ALA A 121 -33.91 -18.12 10.47
N SER A 122 -32.59 -18.22 10.63
CA SER A 122 -31.97 -18.56 11.91
C SER A 122 -30.46 -18.33 11.87
N GLU A 123 -30.08 -17.07 12.16
CA GLU A 123 -28.80 -16.56 12.69
C GLU A 123 -28.46 -15.22 12.02
N VAL A 124 -29.01 -14.15 12.59
CA VAL A 124 -28.64 -12.77 12.27
C VAL A 124 -27.28 -12.49 12.93
N SER A 125 -26.22 -13.02 12.34
CA SER A 125 -24.89 -12.44 12.50
C SER A 125 -24.88 -11.11 11.74
N SER A 126 -24.87 -10.01 12.49
CA SER A 126 -24.92 -8.61 12.04
C SER A 126 -23.67 -8.14 11.27
N ILE A 127 -22.85 -9.07 10.78
CA ILE A 127 -21.60 -8.75 10.08
C ILE A 127 -21.93 -8.43 8.62
N GLN A 128 -21.73 -7.16 8.27
CA GLN A 128 -21.92 -6.63 6.94
C GLN A 128 -20.97 -7.32 5.94
N SER A 129 -21.49 -7.74 4.77
CA SER A 129 -20.71 -8.46 3.77
C SER A 129 -19.65 -7.58 3.11
N TRP A 130 -18.49 -8.15 2.83
CA TRP A 130 -17.40 -7.46 2.14
C TRP A 130 -17.45 -7.75 0.64
N GLN A 131 -17.61 -6.71 -0.17
CA GLN A 131 -17.72 -6.85 -1.63
C GLN A 131 -16.49 -7.58 -2.21
N LYS A 132 -16.69 -8.52 -3.14
CA LYS A 132 -15.63 -9.34 -3.77
C LYS A 132 -14.83 -10.24 -2.82
N ALA A 133 -15.17 -10.34 -1.52
CA ALA A 133 -14.43 -11.19 -0.59
C ALA A 133 -14.44 -12.68 -1.01
N ASP A 134 -15.48 -13.11 -1.71
CA ASP A 134 -15.63 -14.44 -2.32
C ASP A 134 -14.63 -14.73 -3.44
N GLN A 135 -14.05 -13.71 -4.09
CA GLN A 135 -13.02 -13.87 -5.12
C GLN A 135 -11.65 -14.25 -4.52
N PHE A 136 -11.49 -14.09 -3.20
CA PHE A 136 -10.25 -14.36 -2.49
C PHE A 136 -10.37 -15.57 -1.56
N ARG A 137 -11.19 -16.58 -1.91
CA ARG A 137 -11.37 -17.80 -1.11
C ARG A 137 -10.06 -18.55 -0.88
N GLU A 138 -9.25 -18.67 -1.93
CA GLU A 138 -7.89 -19.21 -1.86
C GLU A 138 -6.96 -18.25 -1.09
N GLY A 139 -7.19 -16.94 -1.25
CA GLY A 139 -6.48 -15.86 -0.57
C GLY A 139 -6.61 -15.92 0.94
N PHE A 140 -7.79 -16.24 1.46
CA PHE A 140 -8.00 -16.45 2.88
C PHE A 140 -7.90 -17.93 3.30
N GLY A 141 -7.60 -18.83 2.34
CA GLY A 141 -7.24 -20.23 2.54
C GLY A 141 -8.27 -21.07 3.27
N GLY A 142 -9.57 -20.69 3.20
CA GLY A 142 -10.63 -21.29 4.03
C GLY A 142 -10.41 -21.15 5.55
N ARG A 143 -9.38 -20.40 5.99
CA ARG A 143 -9.04 -20.25 7.40
C ARG A 143 -9.93 -19.20 8.03
N PRO A 144 -10.37 -19.42 9.28
CA PRO A 144 -11.26 -18.49 9.91
C PRO A 144 -10.57 -17.19 10.25
N VAL A 145 -9.23 -17.07 10.36
CA VAL A 145 -8.53 -15.88 10.91
C VAL A 145 -7.41 -15.36 9.99
N THR A 146 -7.30 -14.03 9.88
CA THR A 146 -6.25 -13.31 9.15
C THR A 146 -5.90 -11.97 9.83
N CYS A 147 -4.92 -11.22 9.28
CA CYS A 147 -4.49 -9.92 9.77
C CYS A 147 -5.15 -8.76 9.01
N TYR A 148 -5.58 -7.76 9.76
CA TYR A 148 -6.16 -6.51 9.30
C TYR A 148 -5.24 -5.33 9.63
N LEU A 149 -4.99 -4.49 8.63
CA LEU A 149 -4.23 -3.25 8.76
C LEU A 149 -5.16 -2.08 8.43
N VAL A 150 -5.37 -1.19 9.40
CA VAL A 150 -6.23 -0.01 9.28
C VAL A 150 -5.39 1.23 9.05
N MET A 151 -5.67 1.94 7.96
CA MET A 151 -4.88 3.05 7.44
C MET A 151 -5.80 4.21 7.04
N PRO A 152 -5.27 5.44 6.92
CA PRO A 152 -6.00 6.53 6.28
C PRO A 152 -6.37 6.16 4.84
N LYS A 153 -7.59 6.49 4.42
CA LYS A 153 -7.96 6.42 3.01
C LYS A 153 -7.39 7.62 2.25
N PHE A 154 -6.78 7.33 1.11
CA PHE A 154 -6.36 8.29 0.08
C PHE A 154 -7.37 8.30 -1.07
N ASP A 155 -7.29 9.29 -1.95
CA ASP A 155 -8.29 9.50 -2.99
C ASP A 155 -8.04 8.57 -4.19
N ALA A 156 -6.77 8.34 -4.54
CA ALA A 156 -6.36 7.51 -5.67
C ALA A 156 -4.90 7.02 -5.54
N THR A 157 -4.44 6.20 -6.48
CA THR A 157 -3.00 5.97 -6.71
C THR A 157 -2.43 6.97 -7.72
N LEU A 158 -1.11 7.12 -7.81
CA LEU A 158 -0.47 7.90 -8.87
C LEU A 158 -0.76 7.28 -10.24
N ASP A 159 -0.84 5.95 -10.34
CA ASP A 159 -1.25 5.23 -11.55
C ASP A 159 -2.66 5.67 -12.03
N ASP A 160 -3.62 5.73 -11.12
CA ASP A 160 -4.98 6.18 -11.44
C ASP A 160 -5.00 7.63 -11.96
N MET A 161 -4.11 8.48 -11.46
CA MET A 161 -3.98 9.86 -11.90
C MET A 161 -3.33 9.94 -13.29
N LEU A 162 -2.22 9.23 -13.52
CA LEU A 162 -1.51 9.18 -14.80
C LEU A 162 -2.38 8.60 -15.93
N TYR A 163 -3.26 7.65 -15.60
CA TYR A 163 -4.19 7.02 -16.55
C TYR A 163 -5.60 7.62 -16.55
N TYR A 164 -5.79 8.83 -16.01
CA TYR A 164 -7.05 9.58 -16.04
C TYR A 164 -8.25 8.86 -15.38
N LYS A 165 -8.00 7.88 -14.51
CA LYS A 165 -9.04 7.22 -13.69
C LYS A 165 -9.45 8.08 -12.50
N TRP A 166 -8.60 9.04 -12.12
CA TRP A 166 -8.88 10.03 -11.10
C TRP A 166 -8.28 11.39 -11.45
N SER A 167 -8.97 12.46 -11.08
CA SER A 167 -8.45 13.83 -11.14
C SER A 167 -8.76 14.57 -9.83
N PRO A 168 -7.86 15.46 -9.38
CA PRO A 168 -8.11 16.29 -8.22
C PRO A 168 -9.33 17.19 -8.50
N SER A 169 -10.17 17.37 -7.49
CA SER A 169 -11.29 18.33 -7.55
C SER A 169 -10.73 19.75 -7.43
N ILE A 170 -10.14 20.26 -8.50
CA ILE A 170 -9.65 21.63 -8.56
C ILE A 170 -10.89 22.52 -8.62
N THR A 171 -11.20 23.21 -7.52
CA THR A 171 -12.12 24.34 -7.59
C THR A 171 -11.31 25.49 -8.19
N THR A 172 -11.34 25.61 -9.52
CA THR A 172 -10.76 26.73 -10.23
C THR A 172 -11.53 27.99 -9.84
N SER A 173 -10.99 28.74 -8.88
CA SER A 173 -11.30 30.16 -8.83
C SER A 173 -10.48 30.83 -9.92
N THR A 174 -11.18 31.55 -10.79
CA THR A 174 -10.70 32.48 -11.82
C THR A 174 -10.49 31.91 -13.23
N ALA A 175 -11.50 32.21 -14.06
CA ALA A 175 -11.43 32.17 -15.50
C ALA A 175 -10.39 33.18 -16.01
N LEU A 176 -9.42 32.70 -16.77
CA LEU A 176 -8.75 33.49 -17.81
C LEU A 176 -8.91 32.72 -19.12
N GLN A 177 -10.08 32.91 -19.76
CA GLN A 177 -10.22 32.67 -21.18
C GLN A 177 -9.40 33.76 -21.89
N SER A 178 -8.19 33.43 -22.36
CA SER A 178 -7.55 34.23 -23.39
C SER A 178 -8.01 33.73 -24.76
N SER A 179 -8.93 34.48 -25.34
CA SER A 179 -9.32 34.41 -26.75
C SER A 179 -8.20 34.92 -27.65
N SER A 180 -7.85 34.18 -28.72
CA SER A 180 -7.43 34.75 -30.01
C SER A 180 -7.28 33.68 -31.12
N PRO A 181 -7.36 34.07 -32.41
CA PRO A 181 -8.06 33.31 -33.45
C PRO A 181 -7.17 32.46 -34.37
N ARG A 182 -7.86 31.55 -35.08
CA ARG A 182 -7.35 30.53 -36.02
C ARG A 182 -6.46 31.09 -37.14
N HIS A 183 -5.37 30.38 -37.43
CA HIS A 183 -4.85 30.24 -38.78
C HIS A 183 -4.71 28.75 -39.13
N SER A 184 -5.28 28.38 -40.27
CA SER A 184 -5.29 27.05 -40.86
C SER A 184 -4.03 26.80 -41.68
N SER A 185 -3.30 25.73 -41.38
CA SER A 185 -2.45 25.04 -42.36
C SER A 185 -2.35 23.57 -41.99
N SER A 186 -2.84 22.72 -42.90
CA SER A 186 -2.76 21.28 -42.86
C SER A 186 -1.30 20.80 -42.88
N SER A 187 -0.92 20.02 -41.88
CA SER A 187 0.21 19.10 -41.95
C SER A 187 -0.18 17.86 -41.18
N SER A 188 -0.15 16.72 -41.87
CA SER A 188 -0.47 15.40 -41.36
C SER A 188 0.47 15.04 -40.20
N SER A 189 0.02 15.29 -38.98
CA SER A 189 0.67 14.85 -37.75
C SER A 189 0.14 13.47 -37.38
N ILE A 190 1.04 12.50 -37.34
CA ILE A 190 0.83 11.22 -36.64
C ILE A 190 0.34 11.55 -35.23
N ALA A 191 -0.83 11.04 -34.85
CA ALA A 191 -1.41 11.29 -33.54
C ALA A 191 -0.61 10.52 -32.47
N PHE A 192 0.37 11.18 -31.85
CA PHE A 192 0.78 10.84 -30.49
C PHE A 192 -0.40 11.20 -29.57
N SER A 193 -0.95 10.18 -28.92
CA SER A 193 -2.06 10.32 -27.96
C SER A 193 -1.54 11.03 -26.70
N PRO A 194 -2.31 11.95 -26.08
CA PRO A 194 -1.75 13.05 -25.31
C PRO A 194 -1.17 12.58 -23.98
N ASP A 195 0.13 12.82 -23.86
CA ASP A 195 0.96 12.68 -22.67
C ASP A 195 0.30 13.38 -21.48
N TYR A 196 0.00 12.63 -20.42
CA TYR A 196 -0.29 13.24 -19.13
C TYR A 196 1.02 13.80 -18.58
N CYS A 197 1.26 15.08 -18.80
CA CYS A 197 2.25 15.83 -18.06
C CYS A 197 1.52 16.52 -16.91
N LEU A 198 1.83 16.15 -15.66
CA LEU A 198 1.42 16.99 -14.54
C LEU A 198 2.00 18.38 -14.78
N PRO A 199 1.25 19.48 -14.52
CA PRO A 199 1.83 20.80 -14.50
C PRO A 199 3.09 20.78 -13.64
N VAL A 200 4.15 21.44 -14.06
CA VAL A 200 5.46 21.40 -13.38
C VAL A 200 5.32 21.78 -11.91
N GLU A 201 4.37 22.67 -11.63
CA GLU A 201 3.95 23.16 -10.31
C GLU A 201 3.40 22.06 -9.39
N GLU A 202 2.83 20.98 -9.93
CA GLU A 202 2.39 19.81 -9.18
C GLU A 202 3.41 18.67 -9.26
N ALA A 203 4.04 18.49 -10.43
CA ALA A 203 5.00 17.42 -10.71
C ALA A 203 6.24 17.48 -9.80
N VAL A 204 6.88 18.65 -9.73
CA VAL A 204 8.10 18.87 -8.94
C VAL A 204 7.87 18.59 -7.45
N PRO A 205 6.88 19.22 -6.78
CA PRO A 205 6.65 18.97 -5.36
C PRO A 205 6.06 17.58 -5.07
N LEU A 206 5.35 16.96 -6.01
CA LEU A 206 4.94 15.55 -5.87
C LEU A 206 6.16 14.62 -5.85
N LEU A 207 7.13 14.84 -6.74
CA LEU A 207 8.38 14.07 -6.72
C LEU A 207 9.22 14.36 -5.49
N ALA A 208 9.30 15.61 -5.04
CA ALA A 208 9.98 15.97 -3.79
C ALA A 208 9.41 15.16 -2.61
N GLN A 209 8.07 15.05 -2.51
CA GLN A 209 7.42 14.23 -1.48
C GLN A 209 7.79 12.74 -1.55
N ILE A 210 7.96 12.18 -2.76
CA ILE A 210 8.41 10.80 -2.96
C ILE A 210 9.88 10.66 -2.50
N PHE A 211 10.74 11.60 -2.87
CA PHE A 211 12.15 11.58 -2.44
C PHE A 211 12.33 11.76 -0.94
N GLU A 212 11.55 12.62 -0.28
CA GLU A 212 11.55 12.75 1.19
C GLU A 212 11.17 11.42 1.87
N ALA A 213 10.14 10.73 1.37
CA ALA A 213 9.79 9.40 1.88
C ALA A 213 10.92 8.38 1.70
N ILE A 214 11.59 8.38 0.54
CA ILE A 214 12.72 7.48 0.27
C ILE A 214 13.91 7.81 1.18
N ALA A 215 14.21 9.09 1.39
CA ALA A 215 15.28 9.52 2.28
C ALA A 215 15.06 9.02 3.72
N GLU A 216 13.81 9.06 4.20
CA GLU A 216 13.45 8.50 5.52
C GLU A 216 13.61 6.97 5.57
N LEU A 217 13.26 6.24 4.49
CA LEU A 217 13.49 4.80 4.40
C LEU A 217 14.98 4.46 4.41
N GLU A 218 15.80 5.18 3.63
CA GLU A 218 17.25 5.00 3.60
C GLU A 218 17.88 5.29 4.97
N LEU A 219 17.45 6.36 5.64
CA LEU A 219 17.88 6.73 7.00
C LEU A 219 17.52 5.61 8.01
N SER A 220 16.35 5.01 7.84
CA SER A 220 15.86 3.89 8.64
C SER A 220 16.49 2.54 8.28
N GLY A 221 17.37 2.49 7.27
CA GLY A 221 17.97 1.24 6.80
C GLY A 221 16.94 0.28 6.17
N VAL A 222 15.96 0.81 5.45
CA VAL A 222 14.90 0.05 4.79
C VAL A 222 14.93 0.32 3.29
N ALA A 223 14.69 -0.72 2.49
CA ALA A 223 14.39 -0.61 1.06
C ALA A 223 12.99 -1.16 0.78
N HIS A 224 12.17 -0.40 0.05
CA HIS A 224 10.81 -0.74 -0.32
C HIS A 224 10.73 -1.84 -1.39
N ARG A 225 11.58 -1.77 -2.43
CA ARG A 225 11.75 -2.79 -3.50
C ARG A 225 10.60 -2.99 -4.48
N ASP A 226 9.45 -2.37 -4.24
CA ASP A 226 8.30 -2.38 -5.14
C ASP A 226 7.76 -0.96 -5.37
N LEU A 227 8.66 0.03 -5.51
CA LEU A 227 8.25 1.40 -5.79
C LEU A 227 7.80 1.52 -7.27
N LYS A 228 6.55 1.94 -7.46
CA LYS A 228 5.87 2.11 -8.75
C LYS A 228 4.66 3.04 -8.57
N PRO A 229 4.09 3.64 -9.64
CA PRO A 229 2.96 4.56 -9.51
C PRO A 229 1.76 4.02 -8.71
N SER A 230 1.43 2.73 -8.86
CA SER A 230 0.32 2.12 -8.11
C SER A 230 0.57 1.98 -6.60
N ASN A 231 1.82 2.11 -6.15
CA ASN A 231 2.22 2.10 -4.74
C ASN A 231 2.52 3.50 -4.17
N VAL A 232 2.21 4.55 -4.94
CA VAL A 232 2.19 5.94 -4.46
C VAL A 232 0.73 6.37 -4.37
N LEU A 233 0.24 6.63 -3.15
CA LEU A 233 -1.12 7.10 -2.94
C LEU A 233 -1.18 8.62 -3.01
N ILE A 234 -2.24 9.14 -3.65
CA ILE A 234 -2.47 10.56 -3.86
C ILE A 234 -3.75 10.98 -3.15
N ARG A 235 -3.72 12.15 -2.51
CA ARG A 235 -4.92 12.84 -2.07
C ARG A 235 -4.85 14.33 -2.33
N SER A 236 -6.01 14.96 -2.51
CA SER A 236 -6.09 16.41 -2.60
C SER A 236 -5.86 17.06 -1.23
N ARG A 237 -5.05 18.10 -1.19
CA ARG A 237 -4.90 19.02 -0.06
C ARG A 237 -5.79 20.23 -0.30
N PHE A 238 -6.48 20.68 0.74
CA PHE A 238 -7.13 22.00 0.70
C PHE A 238 -6.04 23.07 0.76
N SER A 239 -6.14 24.10 -0.09
CA SER A 239 -5.23 25.24 -0.07
C SER A 239 -5.10 25.77 1.36
N ARG A 240 -3.87 25.83 1.88
CA ARG A 240 -3.62 26.44 3.18
C ARG A 240 -3.83 27.96 3.03
N PRO A 241 -4.61 28.61 3.91
CA PRO A 241 -4.69 30.06 3.89
C PRO A 241 -3.31 30.67 4.14
N ASN A 242 -3.07 31.86 3.58
CA ASN A 242 -1.83 32.62 3.72
C ASN A 242 -1.68 33.14 5.17
N ILE A 243 -1.28 32.27 6.10
CA ILE A 243 -1.23 32.61 7.53
C ILE A 243 -0.09 33.58 7.84
N THR A 244 0.98 33.58 7.05
CA THR A 244 2.21 34.35 7.34
C THR A 244 2.35 35.62 6.50
N GLY A 245 1.58 35.78 5.41
CA GLY A 245 1.71 36.89 4.47
C GLY A 245 3.09 36.95 3.78
N ALA A 246 3.88 35.87 3.88
CA ALA A 246 5.26 35.83 3.43
C ALA A 246 5.40 35.62 1.91
N LEU A 247 4.35 35.12 1.28
CA LEU A 247 4.21 34.96 -0.17
C LEU A 247 2.97 35.72 -0.61
N ASN A 248 2.96 36.27 -1.83
CA ASN A 248 1.70 36.76 -2.40
C ASN A 248 0.76 35.58 -2.74
N ASP A 249 -0.51 35.86 -2.99
CA ASP A 249 -1.51 34.80 -3.18
C ASP A 249 -1.19 33.87 -4.37
N ASP A 250 -0.57 34.41 -5.43
CA ASP A 250 -0.15 33.65 -6.62
C ASP A 250 1.07 32.76 -6.33
N GLU A 251 2.07 33.27 -5.60
CA GLU A 251 3.25 32.53 -5.16
C GLU A 251 2.90 31.45 -4.15
N LEU A 252 1.91 31.70 -3.28
CA LEU A 252 1.43 30.73 -2.31
C LEU A 252 0.63 29.61 -2.98
N GLU A 253 -0.20 29.94 -3.98
CA GLU A 253 -0.89 28.96 -4.81
C GLU A 253 0.11 28.09 -5.59
N LEU A 254 1.21 28.68 -6.11
CA LEU A 254 2.27 27.95 -6.81
C LEU A 254 3.13 27.08 -5.87
N ALA A 255 3.39 27.54 -4.66
CA ALA A 255 4.18 26.82 -3.66
C ALA A 255 3.38 25.72 -2.93
N ASN A 256 2.06 25.85 -2.86
CA ASN A 256 1.18 24.87 -2.26
C ASN A 256 0.79 23.81 -3.29
N CYS A 257 1.66 22.81 -3.46
CA CYS A 257 1.27 21.57 -4.14
C CYS A 257 -0.07 21.08 -3.59
N ARG A 258 -1.08 21.01 -4.46
CA ARG A 258 -2.44 20.64 -4.06
C ARG A 258 -2.56 19.14 -3.87
N LEU A 259 -1.50 18.39 -4.15
CA LEU A 259 -1.43 16.96 -3.98
C LEU A 259 -0.55 16.58 -2.79
N GLN A 260 -1.00 15.57 -2.04
CA GLN A 260 -0.15 14.84 -1.11
C GLN A 260 0.13 13.46 -1.68
N ALA A 261 1.40 13.11 -1.79
CA ALA A 261 1.86 11.78 -2.16
C ALA A 261 2.33 11.00 -0.92
N ALA A 262 2.01 9.72 -0.83
CA ALA A 262 2.52 8.86 0.24
C ALA A 262 2.81 7.43 -0.24
N LEU A 263 3.94 6.88 0.16
CA LEU A 263 4.33 5.51 -0.15
C LEU A 263 3.49 4.49 0.63
N THR A 264 3.08 3.42 -0.05
CA THR A 264 2.35 2.30 0.53
C THR A 264 2.87 0.97 0.00
N ASP A 265 2.33 -0.12 0.57
CA ASP A 265 2.62 -1.50 0.18
C ASP A 265 4.05 -2.00 0.45
N PHE A 266 4.41 -2.05 1.73
CA PHE A 266 5.71 -2.51 2.20
C PHE A 266 5.88 -4.04 2.13
N GLY A 267 4.99 -4.77 1.44
CA GLY A 267 5.00 -6.24 1.40
C GLY A 267 6.28 -6.86 0.83
N CYS A 268 7.05 -6.09 0.07
CA CYS A 268 8.34 -6.49 -0.52
C CYS A 268 9.55 -5.88 0.20
N ALA A 269 9.33 -5.05 1.23
CA ALA A 269 10.38 -4.31 1.89
C ALA A 269 11.37 -5.22 2.65
N ILE A 270 12.61 -4.76 2.79
CA ILE A 270 13.68 -5.42 3.57
C ILE A 270 14.49 -4.40 4.37
N GLU A 271 15.18 -4.88 5.41
CA GLU A 271 16.24 -4.14 6.09
C GLU A 271 17.51 -4.19 5.22
N THR A 272 18.19 -3.07 5.01
CA THR A 272 19.37 -2.95 4.13
C THR A 272 20.71 -3.13 4.85
N GLY A 273 20.68 -3.49 6.15
CA GLY A 273 21.87 -3.87 6.91
C GLY A 273 22.74 -2.71 7.41
N ARG A 274 22.30 -1.45 7.28
CA ARG A 274 22.99 -0.31 7.93
C ARG A 274 22.87 -0.43 9.46
N GLY A 275 23.87 -1.05 10.10
CA GLY A 275 24.10 -0.92 11.55
C GLY A 275 23.82 -2.14 12.44
N GLN A 276 23.55 -3.34 11.91
CA GLN A 276 23.53 -4.56 12.73
C GLN A 276 24.25 -5.73 12.06
N GLU A 277 25.31 -6.21 12.70
CA GLU A 277 25.77 -7.61 12.50
C GLU A 277 24.62 -8.53 12.92
N LYS A 278 23.96 -9.18 11.95
CA LYS A 278 23.18 -10.39 12.23
C LYS A 278 23.00 -11.26 11.00
N THR A 279 23.47 -12.49 11.16
CA THR A 279 23.25 -13.69 10.36
C THR A 279 21.83 -13.76 9.78
N LEU A 280 21.70 -13.52 8.48
CA LEU A 280 20.54 -13.93 7.71
C LEU A 280 20.52 -15.46 7.67
N SER A 281 19.45 -16.07 8.20
CA SER A 281 19.18 -17.49 7.99
C SER A 281 18.91 -17.72 6.51
N SER A 282 19.55 -18.72 5.91
CA SER A 282 19.37 -19.17 4.52
C SER A 282 17.94 -19.51 4.10
N THR A 283 16.94 -19.32 4.97
CA THR A 283 15.51 -19.57 4.72
C THR A 283 14.73 -18.35 4.22
N ASP A 284 15.40 -17.20 3.97
CA ASP A 284 14.79 -16.03 3.32
C ASP A 284 14.69 -16.15 1.78
N LEU A 285 14.80 -17.37 1.25
CA LEU A 285 14.53 -17.79 -0.15
C LEU A 285 13.17 -17.33 -0.73
N ILE A 286 12.28 -16.73 0.07
CA ILE A 286 11.00 -16.15 -0.40
C ILE A 286 11.12 -14.63 -0.47
N SER A 287 12.04 -14.19 -1.31
CA SER A 287 12.34 -12.78 -1.50
C SER A 287 12.57 -12.38 -2.95
N HIS A 288 12.06 -13.20 -3.88
CA HIS A 288 11.84 -12.80 -5.27
C HIS A 288 10.62 -11.87 -5.43
N SER A 289 9.94 -11.47 -4.35
CA SER A 289 8.91 -10.46 -4.41
C SER A 289 9.53 -9.05 -4.45
N GLY A 290 9.08 -8.27 -5.43
CA GLY A 290 9.52 -6.91 -5.73
C GLY A 290 9.31 -6.62 -7.22
N ASN A 291 9.45 -5.36 -7.64
CA ASN A 291 9.36 -5.02 -9.05
C ASN A 291 10.66 -5.39 -9.77
N THR A 292 10.72 -6.59 -10.34
CA THR A 292 11.93 -7.10 -11.03
C THR A 292 12.23 -6.38 -12.35
N ILE A 293 11.21 -5.75 -12.95
CA ILE A 293 11.36 -4.96 -14.18
C ILE A 293 12.15 -3.67 -13.91
N LEU A 294 12.01 -3.10 -12.70
CA LEU A 294 12.64 -1.84 -12.30
C LEU A 294 13.84 -2.05 -11.37
N TRP A 295 14.55 -3.18 -11.50
CA TRP A 295 15.77 -3.38 -10.74
C TRP A 295 16.81 -2.32 -11.11
N PRO A 296 17.46 -1.72 -10.11
CA PRO A 296 18.60 -0.86 -10.37
C PRO A 296 19.78 -1.71 -10.88
N PRO A 297 20.73 -1.12 -11.62
CA PRO A 297 21.86 -1.84 -12.21
C PRO A 297 22.65 -2.68 -11.21
N GLU A 298 22.88 -2.18 -9.99
CA GLU A 298 23.65 -2.89 -8.96
C GLU A 298 22.96 -4.15 -8.41
N VAL A 299 21.62 -4.19 -8.43
CA VAL A 299 20.83 -5.37 -8.04
C VAL A 299 20.78 -6.35 -9.20
N ALA A 300 20.56 -5.86 -10.42
CA ALA A 300 20.53 -6.69 -11.62
C ALA A 300 21.89 -7.39 -11.84
N GLU A 301 23.00 -6.64 -11.70
CA GLU A 301 24.35 -7.18 -11.81
C GLU A 301 24.64 -8.23 -10.74
N HIS A 302 24.20 -7.99 -9.49
CA HIS A 302 24.34 -8.98 -8.42
C HIS A 302 23.68 -10.32 -8.80
N PHE A 303 22.44 -10.30 -9.28
CA PHE A 303 21.74 -11.52 -9.69
C PHE A 303 22.26 -12.14 -10.99
N ALA A 304 22.84 -11.34 -11.89
CA ALA A 304 23.48 -11.85 -13.10
C ALA A 304 24.80 -12.56 -12.81
N SER A 305 25.55 -12.09 -11.80
CA SER A 305 26.89 -12.58 -11.44
C SER A 305 26.90 -13.59 -10.30
N HIS A 306 25.85 -13.66 -9.49
CA HIS A 306 25.76 -14.55 -8.33
C HIS A 306 24.47 -15.37 -8.36
N THR A 307 24.59 -16.68 -8.12
CA THR A 307 23.46 -17.59 -7.89
C THR A 307 23.01 -17.62 -6.42
N GLY A 308 23.60 -16.77 -5.58
CA GLY A 308 23.28 -16.66 -4.15
C GLY A 308 21.95 -15.95 -3.88
N GLY A 309 21.49 -16.02 -2.63
CA GLY A 309 20.29 -15.32 -2.16
C GLY A 309 20.43 -13.79 -2.17
N LEU A 310 19.42 -13.09 -1.66
CA LEU A 310 19.49 -11.62 -1.60
C LEU A 310 20.72 -11.10 -0.86
N ASN A 311 21.29 -10.03 -1.39
CA ASN A 311 22.23 -9.18 -0.68
C ASN A 311 21.55 -7.83 -0.35
N PRO A 312 21.13 -7.60 0.92
CA PRO A 312 20.39 -6.38 1.28
C PRO A 312 21.17 -5.07 1.08
N GLU A 313 22.50 -5.11 1.14
CA GLU A 313 23.33 -3.91 0.96
C GLU A 313 23.19 -3.33 -0.45
N LYS A 314 22.99 -4.22 -1.44
CA LYS A 314 22.75 -3.82 -2.84
C LYS A 314 21.43 -3.06 -3.02
N TYR A 315 20.51 -3.16 -2.07
CA TYR A 315 19.24 -2.43 -2.10
C TYR A 315 19.29 -1.08 -1.39
N SER A 316 20.43 -0.69 -0.81
CA SER A 316 20.56 0.54 0.00
C SER A 316 20.21 1.84 -0.73
N ARG A 317 20.19 1.83 -2.07
CA ARG A 317 19.78 2.95 -2.93
C ARG A 317 18.82 2.56 -4.05
N ALA A 318 18.26 1.35 -3.99
CA ALA A 318 17.47 0.80 -5.08
C ALA A 318 16.19 1.61 -5.35
N ASP A 319 15.58 2.15 -4.30
CA ASP A 319 14.33 2.91 -4.43
C ASP A 319 14.54 4.25 -5.16
N LEU A 320 15.74 4.85 -5.13
CA LEU A 320 16.08 6.06 -5.90
C LEU A 320 16.02 5.80 -7.42
N TRP A 321 16.48 4.63 -7.86
CA TRP A 321 16.38 4.23 -9.26
C TRP A 321 14.92 4.08 -9.69
N SER A 322 14.10 3.41 -8.88
CA SER A 322 12.67 3.30 -9.15
C SER A 322 11.98 4.66 -9.16
N ALA A 323 12.35 5.59 -8.27
CA ALA A 323 11.82 6.95 -8.26
C ALA A 323 12.17 7.73 -9.53
N ALA A 324 13.36 7.55 -10.09
CA ALA A 324 13.73 8.15 -11.37
C ALA A 324 12.80 7.69 -12.50
N THR A 325 12.37 6.42 -12.50
CA THR A 325 11.40 5.92 -13.50
C THR A 325 9.98 6.48 -13.31
N ILE A 326 9.60 6.81 -12.07
CA ILE A 326 8.36 7.54 -11.78
C ILE A 326 8.47 8.99 -12.27
N ALA A 327 9.64 9.62 -12.13
CA ALA A 327 9.86 10.99 -12.60
C ALA A 327 9.61 11.13 -14.10
N TYR A 328 10.09 10.19 -14.92
CA TYR A 328 9.76 10.15 -16.35
C TYR A 328 8.25 10.15 -16.60
N GLN A 329 7.51 9.29 -15.90
CA GLN A 329 6.05 9.19 -16.09
C GLN A 329 5.29 10.43 -15.62
N VAL A 330 5.83 11.16 -14.64
CA VAL A 330 5.22 12.37 -14.09
C VAL A 330 5.45 13.58 -15.01
N PHE A 331 6.61 13.66 -15.67
CA PHE A 331 6.96 14.77 -16.56
C PHE A 331 6.63 14.55 -18.05
N GLY A 332 6.37 13.32 -18.49
CA GLY A 332 6.14 12.98 -19.91
C GLY A 332 7.46 12.72 -20.64
#